data_AF-A0A3M2AF01-F1
#
_entry.id   AF-A0A3M2AF01-F1
#
_cell.length_a   1.000
_cell.length_b   1.000
_cell.length_c   1.000
_cell.angle_alpha   90.00
_cell.angle_beta   90.00
_cell.angle_gamma   90.00
#
_symmetry.space_group_name_H-M   'P 1'
#
loop_
_entity.id
_entity.type
_entity.pdbx_description
1 polymer ?
#
loop_
_entity_poly.entity_id
_entity_poly.type
_entity_poly.pdbx_seq_one_letter_code
_entity_poly.pdbx_strand_id
1 'polypeptide(L)'
;GLEKEYFVPKGKHLLVKNGDYVSAGDPLTDGTPSPEEILRIKGVEELEKFLLKEVQMVYRLQGVDINDKHFEIIIRQMLRRRRIVDPGDSRFLVNEEVELEELEQEIARIKEEGGKIPKAEPILVGISKAALTSRSWISAASFQETTKVLTDAVCEGKVDELRGIKENVIIGNLVPAGTGTGAYAKVEVLEEKKAKIFKDVL
;
A
#
# COMPACT_ATOMS: atom_id res chain seq x y z
N GLY A 1 -9.03 -31.60 18.73
CA GLY A 1 -8.56 -30.37 18.07
C GLY A 1 -9.54 -29.99 16.99
N LEU A 2 -9.52 -28.76 16.49
CA LEU A 2 -10.27 -28.42 15.28
C LEU A 2 -9.59 -29.11 14.10
N GLU A 3 -10.28 -30.07 13.47
CA GLU A 3 -9.81 -30.75 12.26
C GLU A 3 -10.34 -29.99 11.04
N LYS A 4 -9.48 -29.81 10.03
CA LYS A 4 -9.83 -29.12 8.79
C LYS A 4 -9.36 -29.95 7.61
N GLU A 5 -10.31 -30.36 6.78
CA GLU A 5 -10.04 -31.14 5.58
C GLU A 5 -9.87 -30.21 4.38
N TYR A 6 -8.85 -30.50 3.54
CA TYR A 6 -8.54 -29.75 2.34
C TYR A 6 -8.67 -30.68 1.13
N PHE A 7 -9.56 -30.33 0.21
CA PHE A 7 -9.72 -31.09 -1.04
C PHE A 7 -8.55 -30.81 -1.98
N VAL A 8 -7.82 -31.85 -2.37
CA VAL A 8 -6.73 -31.76 -3.34
C VAL A 8 -7.22 -32.31 -4.68
N PRO A 9 -7.17 -31.53 -5.78
CA PRO A 9 -7.53 -32.00 -7.10
C PRO A 9 -6.71 -33.21 -7.55
N LYS A 10 -7.35 -34.13 -8.28
CA LYS A 10 -6.67 -35.30 -8.86
C LYS A 10 -5.59 -34.82 -9.84
N GLY A 11 -4.34 -35.20 -9.60
CA GLY A 11 -3.18 -34.85 -10.45
C GLY A 11 -2.16 -33.90 -9.79
N LYS A 12 -2.48 -33.32 -8.63
CA LYS A 12 -1.51 -32.57 -7.82
C LYS A 12 -0.60 -33.53 -7.04
N HIS A 13 0.69 -33.23 -7.00
CA HIS A 13 1.66 -34.00 -6.21
C HIS A 13 1.69 -33.49 -4.77
N LEU A 14 1.59 -34.41 -3.81
CA LEU A 14 1.72 -34.10 -2.38
C LEU A 14 3.20 -33.98 -2.02
N LEU A 15 3.55 -32.92 -1.29
CA LEU A 15 4.91 -32.68 -0.79
C LEU A 15 5.13 -33.28 0.61
N VAL A 16 4.05 -33.70 1.27
CA VAL A 16 4.03 -34.19 2.65
C VAL A 16 3.64 -35.66 2.72
N LYS A 17 4.15 -36.36 3.73
CA LYS A 17 3.83 -37.76 4.03
C LYS A 17 2.93 -37.85 5.26
N ASN A 18 2.30 -39.00 5.42
CA ASN A 18 1.47 -39.25 6.58
C ASN A 18 2.34 -39.26 7.86
N GLY A 19 1.96 -38.46 8.85
CA GLY A 19 2.72 -38.28 10.09
C GLY A 19 3.77 -37.17 10.06
N ASP A 20 3.94 -36.45 8.95
CA ASP A 20 4.83 -35.27 8.90
C ASP A 20 4.26 -34.12 9.75
N TYR A 21 5.16 -33.43 10.45
CA TYR A 21 4.84 -32.19 11.15
C TYR A 21 4.94 -31.01 10.18
N VAL A 22 3.85 -30.28 10.00
CA VAL A 22 3.78 -29.10 9.14
C VAL A 22 3.43 -27.86 9.96
N SER A 23 4.03 -26.74 9.62
CA SER A 23 3.70 -25.43 10.18
C SER A 23 2.63 -24.73 9.34
N ALA A 24 1.97 -23.73 9.92
CA ALA A 24 0.95 -22.95 9.24
C ALA A 24 1.55 -22.27 7.98
N GLY A 25 1.00 -22.64 6.81
CA GLY A 25 1.40 -22.10 5.51
C GLY A 25 2.56 -22.85 4.84
N ASP A 26 2.97 -24.01 5.35
CA ASP A 26 3.84 -24.91 4.59
C ASP A 26 3.09 -25.49 3.39
N PRO A 27 3.73 -25.58 2.21
CA PRO A 27 3.08 -26.08 1.01
C PRO A 27 2.84 -27.58 1.14
N LEU A 28 1.56 -27.99 1.08
CA LEU A 28 1.16 -29.41 1.12
C LEU A 28 1.17 -30.06 -0.28
N THR A 29 1.00 -29.25 -1.32
CA THR A 29 0.96 -29.67 -2.73
C THR A 29 1.94 -28.85 -3.56
N ASP A 30 2.25 -29.35 -4.75
CA ASP A 30 3.05 -28.65 -5.75
C ASP A 30 2.33 -27.45 -6.39
N GLY A 31 3.11 -26.49 -6.86
CA GLY A 31 2.64 -25.29 -7.57
C GLY A 31 2.92 -23.99 -6.84
N THR A 32 2.54 -22.87 -7.46
CA THR A 32 2.74 -21.54 -6.91
C THR A 32 1.71 -21.27 -5.82
N PRO A 33 2.14 -20.89 -4.60
CA PRO A 33 1.22 -20.56 -3.52
C PRO A 33 0.39 -19.30 -3.86
N SER A 34 -0.85 -19.27 -3.39
CA SER A 34 -1.73 -18.10 -3.58
C SER A 34 -1.26 -16.92 -2.72
N PRO A 35 -1.04 -15.73 -3.29
CA PRO A 35 -0.71 -14.53 -2.51
C PRO A 35 -1.73 -14.21 -1.41
N GLU A 36 -3.02 -14.45 -1.65
CA GLU A 36 -4.08 -14.20 -0.68
C GLU A 36 -4.01 -15.17 0.50
N GLU A 37 -3.64 -16.43 0.25
CA GLU A 37 -3.45 -17.43 1.32
C GLU A 37 -2.21 -17.12 2.16
N ILE A 38 -1.11 -16.71 1.52
CA ILE A 38 0.10 -16.27 2.23
C ILE A 38 -0.24 -15.09 3.14
N LEU A 39 -0.96 -14.08 2.63
CA LEU A 39 -1.35 -12.92 3.41
C LEU A 39 -2.18 -13.30 4.63
N ARG A 40 -3.15 -14.20 4.45
CA ARG A 40 -4.06 -14.63 5.51
C ARG A 40 -3.39 -15.51 6.57
N ILE A 41 -2.43 -16.36 6.16
CA ILE A 41 -1.82 -17.37 7.03
C ILE A 41 -0.52 -16.87 7.65
N LYS A 42 0.36 -16.27 6.84
CA LYS A 42 1.72 -15.86 7.23
C LYS A 42 1.87 -14.34 7.41
N GLY A 43 0.94 -13.55 6.91
CA GLY A 43 0.92 -12.09 7.08
C GLY A 43 1.63 -11.30 5.98
N VAL A 44 1.72 -9.99 6.20
CA VAL A 44 2.20 -9.01 5.21
C VAL A 44 3.67 -9.20 4.87
N GLU A 45 4.54 -9.32 5.88
CA GLU A 45 5.99 -9.42 5.69
C GLU A 45 6.39 -10.63 4.84
N GLU A 46 5.72 -11.77 5.06
CA GLU A 46 6.02 -12.98 4.31
C GLU A 46 5.50 -12.91 2.87
N LEU A 47 4.35 -12.24 2.67
CA LEU A 47 3.86 -11.95 1.33
C LEU A 47 4.82 -11.01 0.57
N GLU A 48 5.35 -9.97 1.23
CA GLU A 48 6.30 -9.05 0.61
C GLU A 48 7.57 -9.77 0.15
N LYS A 49 8.15 -10.63 1.00
CA LYS A 49 9.30 -11.47 0.64
C LYS A 49 8.99 -12.41 -0.51
N PHE A 50 7.81 -13.03 -0.50
CA PHE A 50 7.37 -13.91 -1.57
C PHE A 50 7.28 -13.16 -2.90
N LEU A 51 6.56 -12.03 -2.95
CA LEU A 51 6.40 -11.24 -4.16
C LEU A 51 7.74 -10.71 -4.69
N LEU A 52 8.61 -10.21 -3.80
CA LEU A 52 9.93 -9.75 -4.18
C LEU A 52 10.74 -10.87 -4.83
N LYS A 53 10.77 -12.06 -4.21
CA LYS A 53 11.51 -13.22 -4.72
C LYS A 53 11.02 -13.65 -6.11
N GLU A 54 9.70 -13.76 -6.28
CA GLU A 54 9.10 -14.21 -7.55
C GLU A 54 9.39 -13.23 -8.69
N VAL A 55 9.22 -11.92 -8.43
CA VAL A 55 9.50 -10.89 -9.44
C VAL A 55 10.99 -10.84 -9.76
N GLN A 56 11.87 -10.85 -8.76
CA GLN A 56 13.31 -10.81 -8.94
C GLN A 56 13.83 -12.02 -9.73
N MET A 57 13.25 -13.21 -9.52
CA MET A 57 13.66 -14.42 -10.22
C MET A 57 13.47 -14.28 -11.74
N VAL A 58 12.38 -13.68 -12.19
CA VAL A 58 12.12 -13.48 -13.63
C VAL A 58 13.17 -12.57 -14.27
N TYR A 59 13.53 -11.46 -13.61
CA TYR A 59 14.54 -10.55 -14.13
C TYR A 59 15.96 -11.15 -14.10
N ARG A 60 16.31 -11.85 -13.01
CA ARG A 60 17.59 -12.57 -12.92
C ARG A 60 17.74 -13.64 -14.00
N LEU A 61 16.67 -14.36 -14.33
CA LEU A 61 16.67 -15.33 -15.42
C LEU A 61 16.95 -14.69 -16.80
N GLN A 62 16.61 -13.41 -16.97
CA GLN A 62 16.90 -12.63 -18.16
C GLN A 62 18.27 -11.91 -18.10
N GLY A 63 19.04 -12.14 -17.03
CA GLY A 63 20.34 -11.49 -16.82
C GLY A 63 20.25 -10.01 -16.47
N VAL A 64 19.08 -9.53 -16.03
CA VAL A 64 18.86 -8.13 -15.63
C VAL A 64 18.94 -8.04 -14.11
N ASP A 65 19.88 -7.25 -13.60
CA ASP A 65 20.00 -6.97 -12.17
C ASP A 65 19.29 -5.65 -11.82
N ILE A 66 18.28 -5.73 -10.96
CA ILE A 66 17.47 -4.61 -10.50
C ILE A 66 17.53 -4.59 -8.98
N ASN A 67 17.75 -3.44 -8.38
CA ASN A 67 17.79 -3.32 -6.93
C ASN A 67 16.39 -3.56 -6.33
N ASP A 68 16.33 -4.43 -5.32
CA ASP A 68 15.11 -4.84 -4.62
C ASP A 68 14.22 -3.67 -4.17
N LYS A 69 14.83 -2.53 -3.77
CA LYS A 69 14.12 -1.32 -3.34
C LYS A 69 13.05 -0.84 -4.33
N HIS A 70 13.26 -1.06 -5.63
CA HIS A 70 12.32 -0.63 -6.65
C HIS A 70 11.04 -1.47 -6.60
N PHE A 71 11.17 -2.78 -6.41
CA PHE A 71 10.03 -3.67 -6.27
C PHE A 71 9.34 -3.51 -4.92
N GLU A 72 10.10 -3.31 -3.84
CA GLU A 72 9.54 -3.04 -2.52
C GLU A 72 8.63 -1.81 -2.53
N ILE A 73 9.02 -0.73 -3.21
CA ILE A 73 8.18 0.47 -3.34
C ILE A 73 6.85 0.15 -4.04
N ILE A 74 6.88 -0.69 -5.08
CA ILE A 74 5.67 -1.08 -5.83
C ILE A 74 4.80 -2.01 -4.99
N ILE A 75 5.38 -3.05 -4.37
CA ILE A 75 4.68 -4.01 -3.52
C ILE A 75 4.03 -3.28 -2.34
N ARG A 76 4.73 -2.31 -1.75
CA ARG A 76 4.16 -1.45 -0.70
C ARG A 76 2.89 -0.76 -1.16
N GLN A 77 2.82 -0.26 -2.41
CA GLN A 77 1.59 0.36 -2.93
C GLN A 77 0.45 -0.65 -3.06
N MET A 78 0.74 -1.90 -3.41
CA MET A 78 -0.25 -2.98 -3.52
C MET A 78 -0.85 -3.41 -2.17
N LEU A 79 -0.19 -3.08 -1.06
CA LEU A 79 -0.57 -3.45 0.32
C LEU A 79 -1.06 -2.27 1.17
N ARG A 80 -1.30 -1.10 0.58
CA ARG A 80 -1.78 0.10 1.28
C ARG A 80 -3.23 0.02 1.77
N ARG A 81 -4.00 -0.96 1.32
CA ARG A 81 -5.43 -1.04 1.63
C ARG A 81 -5.74 -2.05 2.72
N ARG A 82 -6.79 -1.75 3.48
CA ARG A 82 -7.31 -2.58 4.56
C ARG A 82 -8.79 -2.83 4.33
N ARG A 83 -9.25 -4.05 4.62
CA ARG A 83 -10.67 -4.39 4.64
C ARG A 83 -11.17 -4.38 6.08
N ILE A 84 -12.25 -3.67 6.33
CA ILE A 84 -12.86 -3.59 7.66
C ILE A 84 -13.57 -4.90 7.99
N VAL A 85 -13.19 -5.50 9.12
CA VAL A 85 -13.80 -6.73 9.67
C VAL A 85 -14.83 -6.38 10.74
N ASP A 86 -14.51 -5.42 11.60
CA ASP A 86 -15.38 -4.89 12.65
C ASP A 86 -15.22 -3.37 12.67
N PRO A 87 -16.26 -2.58 12.38
CA PRO A 87 -16.14 -1.13 12.33
C PRO A 87 -15.95 -0.48 13.70
N GLY A 88 -16.21 -1.19 14.81
CA GLY A 88 -16.16 -0.58 16.14
C GLY A 88 -17.06 0.66 16.21
N ASP A 89 -16.53 1.76 16.73
CA ASP A 89 -17.20 3.07 16.79
C ASP A 89 -16.74 4.01 15.66
N SER A 90 -16.12 3.47 14.60
CA SER A 90 -15.71 4.26 13.44
C SER A 90 -16.86 4.54 12.48
N ARG A 91 -16.63 5.47 11.55
CA ARG A 91 -17.56 5.74 10.44
C ARG A 91 -17.64 4.64 9.38
N PHE A 92 -16.77 3.65 9.43
CA PHE A 92 -16.63 2.65 8.36
C PHE A 92 -17.71 1.57 8.41
N LEU A 93 -17.89 0.88 7.29
CA LEU A 93 -18.79 -0.26 7.15
C LEU A 93 -18.02 -1.59 7.10
N VAL A 94 -18.69 -2.67 7.50
CA VAL A 94 -18.14 -4.03 7.37
C VAL A 94 -17.85 -4.33 5.89
N ASN A 95 -16.69 -4.91 5.61
CA ASN A 95 -16.14 -5.18 4.27
C ASN A 95 -15.74 -3.94 3.44
N GLU A 96 -15.82 -2.73 4.00
CA GLU A 96 -15.32 -1.54 3.32
C GLU A 96 -13.80 -1.62 3.11
N GLU A 97 -13.33 -1.21 1.94
CA GLU A 97 -11.90 -1.15 1.60
C GLU A 97 -11.39 0.28 1.76
N VAL A 98 -10.63 0.51 2.82
CA VAL A 98 -10.10 1.83 3.19
C VAL A 98 -8.59 1.88 2.99
N GLU A 99 -8.06 3.09 2.82
CA GLU A 99 -6.62 3.32 2.78
C GLU A 99 -6.03 3.29 4.20
N LEU A 100 -4.80 2.75 4.34
CA LEU A 100 -4.14 2.61 5.64
C LEU A 100 -4.01 3.94 6.39
N GLU A 101 -3.65 5.02 5.69
CA GLU A 101 -3.50 6.34 6.31
C GLU A 101 -4.84 6.88 6.84
N GLU A 102 -5.94 6.67 6.11
CA GLU A 102 -7.27 7.07 6.54
C GLU A 102 -7.72 6.27 7.78
N LEU A 103 -7.46 4.97 7.78
CA LEU A 103 -7.72 4.10 8.91
C LEU A 103 -6.91 4.55 10.15
N GLU A 104 -5.62 4.85 9.98
CA GLU A 104 -4.75 5.33 11.07
C GLU A 104 -5.24 6.65 11.66
N GLN A 105 -5.70 7.59 10.83
CA GLN A 105 -6.30 8.86 11.27
C GLN A 105 -7.59 8.64 12.07
N GLU A 106 -8.47 7.76 11.59
CA GLU A 106 -9.72 7.43 12.28
C GLU A 106 -9.47 6.73 13.62
N ILE A 107 -8.51 5.79 13.66
CA ILE A 107 -8.10 5.11 14.89
C ILE A 107 -7.55 6.11 15.91
N ALA A 108 -6.75 7.09 15.48
CA ALA A 108 -6.23 8.12 16.36
C ALA A 108 -7.35 8.94 16.99
N ARG A 109 -8.35 9.37 16.19
CA ARG A 109 -9.52 10.12 16.70
C ARG A 109 -10.33 9.31 17.72
N ILE A 110 -10.68 8.07 17.40
CA ILE A 110 -11.47 7.21 18.31
C ILE A 110 -10.73 6.93 19.61
N LYS A 111 -9.40 6.80 19.55
CA LYS A 111 -8.58 6.57 20.74
C LYS A 111 -8.57 7.78 21.68
N GLU A 112 -8.63 9.00 21.15
CA GLU A 112 -8.80 10.23 21.94
C GLU A 112 -10.18 10.29 22.60
N GLU A 113 -11.22 9.81 21.91
CA GLU A 113 -12.60 9.74 22.40
C GLU A 113 -12.84 8.56 23.36
N GLY A 114 -11.90 7.62 23.48
CA GLY A 114 -11.99 6.43 24.33
C GLY A 114 -12.91 5.33 23.80
N GLY A 115 -13.23 5.35 22.51
CA GLY A 115 -14.14 4.39 21.86
C GLY A 115 -13.48 3.07 21.45
N LYS A 116 -14.29 2.19 20.85
CA LYS A 116 -13.87 0.89 20.33
C LYS A 116 -13.21 1.04 18.95
N ILE A 117 -11.93 0.69 18.88
CA ILE A 117 -11.11 0.77 17.66
C ILE A 117 -11.63 -0.21 16.59
N PRO A 118 -11.73 0.21 15.31
CA PRO A 118 -12.05 -0.68 14.20
C PRO A 118 -10.99 -1.76 14.00
N LYS A 119 -11.42 -2.97 13.63
CA LYS A 119 -10.54 -4.06 13.22
C LYS A 119 -10.55 -4.15 11.70
N ALA A 120 -9.36 -4.18 11.11
CA ALA A 120 -9.19 -4.31 9.67
C ALA A 120 -8.10 -5.34 9.35
N GLU A 121 -8.24 -6.02 8.22
CA GLU A 121 -7.25 -6.96 7.70
C GLU A 121 -6.54 -6.38 6.46
N PRO A 122 -5.25 -6.68 6.24
CA PRO A 122 -4.59 -6.32 4.98
C PRO A 122 -5.27 -6.98 3.79
N ILE A 123 -5.34 -6.25 2.69
CA ILE A 123 -5.71 -6.81 1.39
C ILE A 123 -4.64 -6.51 0.35
N LEU A 124 -4.34 -7.50 -0.47
CA LEU A 124 -3.49 -7.32 -1.65
C LEU A 124 -4.35 -6.83 -2.81
N VAL A 125 -4.03 -5.67 -3.38
CA VAL A 125 -4.69 -5.14 -4.57
C VAL A 125 -3.72 -5.08 -5.75
N GLY A 126 -4.22 -5.40 -6.95
CA GLY A 126 -3.44 -5.24 -8.18
C GLY A 126 -3.07 -3.77 -8.44
N ILE A 127 -1.97 -3.53 -9.15
CA ILE A 127 -1.42 -2.18 -9.41
C ILE A 127 -2.46 -1.27 -10.06
N SER A 128 -3.24 -1.76 -11.04
CA SER A 128 -4.29 -0.97 -11.70
C SER A 128 -5.39 -0.56 -10.73
N LYS A 129 -5.85 -1.47 -9.85
CA LYS A 129 -6.85 -1.15 -8.83
C LYS A 129 -6.27 -0.18 -7.80
N ALA A 130 -5.02 -0.35 -7.38
CA ALA A 130 -4.34 0.57 -6.48
C ALA A 130 -4.25 1.99 -7.06
N ALA A 131 -3.96 2.12 -8.37
CA ALA A 131 -3.89 3.40 -9.06
C ALA A 131 -5.25 4.09 -9.22
N LEU A 132 -6.30 3.34 -9.58
CA LEU A 132 -7.67 3.85 -9.74
C LEU A 132 -8.31 4.28 -8.43
N THR A 133 -7.91 3.66 -7.33
CA THR A 133 -8.48 3.90 -6.00
C THR A 133 -7.59 4.80 -5.13
N SER A 134 -6.72 5.59 -5.78
CA SER A 134 -5.93 6.64 -5.15
C SER A 134 -6.83 7.75 -4.57
N ARG A 135 -6.38 8.40 -3.49
CA ARG A 135 -7.07 9.53 -2.86
C ARG A 135 -7.28 10.72 -3.83
N SER A 136 -6.31 10.97 -4.70
CA SER A 136 -6.47 12.00 -5.72
C SER A 136 -7.35 11.49 -6.85
N TRP A 137 -8.56 12.05 -6.94
CA TRP A 137 -9.45 11.77 -8.05
C TRP A 137 -8.91 12.35 -9.36
N ILE A 138 -8.11 13.44 -9.32
CA ILE A 138 -7.44 13.99 -10.51
C ILE A 138 -6.41 12.99 -11.06
N SER A 139 -5.59 12.42 -10.19
CA SER A 139 -4.61 11.39 -10.55
C SER A 139 -5.30 10.09 -11.02
N ALA A 140 -6.38 9.67 -10.36
CA ALA A 140 -7.12 8.48 -10.77
C ALA A 140 -7.82 8.68 -12.13
N ALA A 141 -8.50 9.81 -12.35
CA ALA A 141 -9.23 10.11 -13.57
C ALA A 141 -8.32 10.27 -14.80
N SER A 142 -7.09 10.76 -14.59
CA SER A 142 -6.06 10.86 -15.63
C SER A 142 -5.36 9.54 -15.93
N PHE A 143 -5.56 8.49 -15.12
CA PHE A 143 -5.01 7.17 -15.38
C PHE A 143 -5.91 6.35 -16.29
N GLN A 144 -7.09 5.95 -15.82
CA GLN A 144 -8.07 5.11 -16.52
C GLN A 144 -9.49 5.37 -15.98
N GLU A 145 -10.52 4.82 -16.62
CA GLU A 145 -11.94 4.89 -16.17
C GLU A 145 -12.45 6.32 -15.89
N THR A 146 -11.99 7.31 -16.67
CA THR A 146 -12.18 8.75 -16.40
C THR A 146 -13.62 9.15 -16.08
N THR A 147 -14.60 8.69 -16.87
CA THR A 147 -16.02 9.03 -16.65
C THR A 147 -16.52 8.55 -15.29
N LYS A 148 -16.20 7.31 -14.93
CA LYS A 148 -16.63 6.71 -13.66
C LYS A 148 -15.99 7.41 -12.47
N VAL A 149 -14.67 7.63 -12.53
CA VAL A 149 -13.94 8.32 -11.45
C VAL A 149 -14.49 9.73 -11.22
N LEU A 150 -14.78 10.48 -12.29
CA LEU A 150 -15.36 11.82 -12.18
C LEU A 150 -16.80 11.78 -11.62
N THR A 151 -17.63 10.84 -12.07
CA THR A 151 -18.99 10.68 -11.54
C THR A 151 -18.97 10.38 -10.04
N ASP A 152 -18.15 9.42 -9.61
CA ASP A 152 -18.03 9.04 -8.21
C ASP A 152 -17.52 10.23 -7.36
N ALA A 153 -16.50 10.94 -7.84
CA ALA A 153 -15.96 12.12 -7.17
C ALA A 153 -16.99 13.25 -7.02
N VAL A 154 -17.82 13.50 -8.04
CA VAL A 154 -18.89 14.50 -7.99
C VAL A 154 -20.01 14.08 -7.04
N CYS A 155 -20.44 12.81 -7.09
CA CYS A 155 -21.47 12.27 -6.21
C CYS A 155 -21.06 12.31 -4.73
N GLU A 156 -19.79 12.04 -4.43
CA GLU A 156 -19.22 12.09 -3.07
C GLU A 156 -18.79 13.50 -2.65
N GLY A 157 -18.72 14.47 -3.58
CA GLY A 157 -18.21 15.82 -3.31
C GLY A 157 -16.73 15.86 -2.94
N LYS A 158 -15.90 15.00 -3.54
CA LYS A 158 -14.48 14.86 -3.21
C LYS A 158 -13.69 16.14 -3.50
N VAL A 159 -12.85 16.53 -2.55
CA VAL A 159 -11.87 17.61 -2.69
C VAL A 159 -10.50 17.00 -2.91
N ASP A 160 -9.80 17.41 -3.96
CA ASP A 160 -8.41 17.02 -4.20
C ASP A 160 -7.46 17.99 -3.50
N GLU A 161 -6.55 17.47 -2.69
CA GLU A 161 -5.61 18.27 -1.91
C GLU A 161 -4.28 18.53 -2.63
N LEU A 162 -4.11 18.06 -3.87
CA LEU A 162 -2.92 18.27 -4.69
C LEU A 162 -1.61 17.87 -3.98
N ARG A 163 -1.63 16.77 -3.22
CA ARG A 163 -0.44 16.28 -2.50
C ARG A 163 0.58 15.55 -3.37
N GLY A 164 0.15 15.05 -4.54
CA GLY A 164 0.97 14.22 -5.41
C GLY A 164 1.65 15.00 -6.54
N ILE A 165 2.34 14.25 -7.41
CA ILE A 165 3.06 14.83 -8.55
C ILE A 165 2.11 15.09 -9.72
N LYS A 166 1.23 14.15 -10.06
CA LYS A 166 0.40 14.22 -11.29
C LYS A 166 -0.60 15.36 -11.22
N GLU A 167 -1.20 15.57 -10.07
CA GLU A 167 -2.15 16.62 -9.76
C GLU A 167 -1.50 17.99 -9.98
N ASN A 168 -0.32 18.21 -9.41
CA ASN A 168 0.41 19.46 -9.57
C ASN A 168 0.90 19.68 -11.01
N VAL A 169 1.31 18.62 -11.71
CA VAL A 169 1.67 18.71 -13.14
C VAL A 169 0.48 19.14 -13.99
N ILE A 170 -0.71 18.58 -13.77
CA ILE A 170 -1.92 18.91 -14.55
C ILE A 170 -2.35 20.35 -14.32
N ILE A 171 -2.25 20.85 -13.08
CA ILE A 171 -2.61 22.23 -12.72
C ILE A 171 -1.54 23.24 -13.12
N GLY A 172 -0.28 22.81 -13.30
CA GLY A 172 0.86 23.68 -13.58
C GLY A 172 1.52 24.28 -12.34
N ASN A 173 1.31 23.65 -11.17
CA ASN A 173 1.96 24.02 -9.92
C ASN A 173 3.39 23.43 -9.83
N LEU A 174 4.20 23.98 -8.94
CA LEU A 174 5.49 23.37 -8.58
C LEU A 174 5.24 22.00 -7.95
N VAL A 175 5.84 20.95 -8.51
CA VAL A 175 5.67 19.58 -8.03
C VAL A 175 6.31 19.39 -6.64
N PRO A 176 5.71 18.59 -5.73
CA PRO A 176 6.23 18.37 -4.38
C PRO A 176 7.40 17.36 -4.35
N ALA A 177 8.36 17.53 -5.25
CA ALA A 177 9.55 16.69 -5.39
C ALA A 177 10.77 17.54 -5.76
N GLY A 178 11.97 17.08 -5.37
CA GLY A 178 13.21 17.83 -5.60
C GLY A 178 13.15 19.22 -4.96
N THR A 179 13.39 20.27 -5.76
CA THR A 179 13.38 21.68 -5.34
C THR A 179 12.02 22.18 -4.86
N GLY A 180 10.93 21.50 -5.22
CA GLY A 180 9.58 21.83 -4.74
C GLY A 180 9.25 21.28 -3.36
N THR A 181 10.15 20.53 -2.72
CA THR A 181 9.94 20.08 -1.34
C THR A 181 10.17 21.22 -0.34
N GLY A 182 9.44 21.21 0.77
CA GLY A 182 9.51 22.26 1.80
C GLY A 182 10.90 22.45 2.42
N ALA A 183 11.78 21.45 2.30
CA ALA A 183 13.17 21.54 2.74
C ALA A 183 13.96 22.57 1.91
N TYR A 184 13.80 22.59 0.59
CA TYR A 184 14.48 23.57 -0.29
C TYR A 184 13.79 24.93 -0.30
N ALA A 185 12.46 24.96 -0.08
CA ALA A 185 11.70 26.22 0.00
C ALA A 185 12.15 27.14 1.15
N LYS A 186 12.75 26.58 2.21
CA LYS A 186 13.21 27.31 3.40
C LYS A 186 14.71 27.65 3.37
N VAL A 187 15.40 27.34 2.27
CA VAL A 187 16.83 27.65 2.14
C VAL A 187 16.96 29.10 1.69
N GLU A 188 17.34 29.97 2.62
CA GLU A 188 17.74 31.34 2.32
C GLU A 188 19.23 31.40 2.02
N VAL A 189 19.59 31.91 0.85
CA VAL A 189 20.99 32.16 0.49
C VAL A 189 21.36 33.56 0.96
N LEU A 190 22.22 33.63 1.98
CA LEU A 190 22.76 34.90 2.48
C LEU A 190 24.05 35.26 1.74
N GLU A 191 24.22 36.53 1.38
CA GLU A 191 25.51 37.06 0.93
C GLU A 191 26.55 36.95 2.06
N GLU A 192 27.81 36.62 1.73
CA GLU A 192 28.89 36.38 2.72
C GLU A 192 29.03 37.48 3.77
N LYS A 193 28.80 38.74 3.38
CA LYS A 193 28.86 39.90 4.30
C LYS A 193 27.75 39.88 5.34
N LYS A 194 26.54 39.46 4.96
CA LYS A 194 25.37 39.35 5.85
C LYS A 194 25.44 38.08 6.71
N ALA A 195 26.02 37.00 6.18
CA ALA A 195 26.24 35.76 6.94
C ALA A 195 27.22 35.93 8.11
N LYS A 196 28.28 36.75 7.96
CA LYS A 196 29.20 37.10 9.06
C LYS A 196 28.47 37.84 10.19
N ILE A 197 27.69 38.87 9.84
CA ILE A 197 26.91 39.65 10.81
C ILE A 197 25.92 38.76 11.57
N PHE A 198 25.28 37.80 10.89
CA PHE A 198 24.30 36.91 11.52
C PHE A 198 24.95 35.90 12.49
N LYS A 199 26.19 35.47 12.22
CA LYS A 199 26.96 34.61 13.15
C LYS A 199 27.45 35.34 14.39
N ASP A 200 27.74 36.63 14.28
CA ASP A 200 28.27 37.43 15.40
C ASP A 200 27.16 37.86 16.40
N VAL A 201 25.89 37.67 16.05
CA VAL A 201 24.70 38.03 16.86
C VAL A 201 24.10 36.83 17.61
N LEU A 202 24.54 35.60 17.30
CA LEU A 202 24.16 34.35 17.98
C LEU A 202 25.23 33.95 19.02
#